data_AF-A0A2N0WZR1-F1
#
_entry.id   AF-A0A2N0WZR1-F1
#
_cell.length_a   1.000
_cell.length_b   1.000
_cell.length_c   1.000
_cell.angle_alpha   90.00
_cell.angle_beta   90.00
_cell.angle_gamma   90.00
#
_symmetry.space_group_name_H-M   'P 1'
#
loop_
_entity.id
_entity.type
_entity.pdbx_description
1 polymer ?
#
loop_
_entity_poly.entity_id
_entity_poly.type
_entity_poly.pdbx_seq_one_letter_code
_entity_poly.pdbx_strand_id
1 'polypeptide(L)'
;MKKIQSGFTLIELLIVIAIIGILAAVALPAYQDYVTKSEVAGGLAEISGAKAAYTIVSSEGSAPTAAASIGLATSTSICSSFDVNASGIKCNFANANTDLNGKFIALSYASGTFTCNTDVADNALVPKACR
;
A
#
# COMPACT_ATOMS: atom_id res chain seq x y z
N MET A 1 34.26 -47.60 -8.12
CA MET A 1 32.89 -47.52 -8.68
C MET A 1 32.70 -46.11 -9.25
N LYS A 2 32.58 -45.96 -10.57
CA LYS A 2 32.39 -44.66 -11.23
C LYS A 2 30.92 -44.26 -11.01
N LYS A 3 30.67 -43.19 -10.24
CA LYS A 3 29.31 -42.63 -10.16
C LYS A 3 28.93 -42.14 -11.56
N ILE A 4 27.84 -42.68 -12.10
CA ILE A 4 27.22 -42.16 -13.31
C ILE A 4 26.61 -40.82 -12.91
N GLN A 5 27.15 -39.72 -13.44
CA GLN A 5 26.60 -38.40 -13.22
C GLN A 5 25.37 -38.25 -14.12
N SER A 6 24.19 -38.47 -13.55
CA SER A 6 22.91 -38.19 -14.21
C SER A 6 22.74 -36.67 -14.30
N GLY A 7 23.13 -36.09 -15.43
CA GLY A 7 22.86 -34.69 -15.75
C GLY A 7 21.43 -34.50 -16.25
N PHE A 8 20.92 -33.29 -16.07
CA PHE A 8 19.64 -32.84 -16.65
C PHE A 8 19.81 -32.62 -18.16
N THR A 9 18.85 -33.05 -18.98
CA THR A 9 18.91 -32.83 -20.43
C THR A 9 18.46 -31.42 -20.80
N LEU A 10 18.94 -30.93 -21.95
CA LEU A 10 18.58 -29.61 -22.46
C LEU A 10 17.07 -29.54 -22.78
N ILE A 11 16.48 -30.65 -23.23
CA ILE A 11 15.03 -30.71 -23.51
C ILE A 11 14.20 -30.68 -22.23
N GLU A 12 14.64 -31.34 -21.15
CA GLU A 12 13.98 -31.24 -19.85
C GLU A 12 14.03 -29.80 -19.33
N LEU A 13 15.16 -29.10 -19.50
CA LEU A 13 15.30 -27.70 -19.08
C LEU A 13 14.34 -26.79 -19.84
N LEU A 14 14.21 -26.98 -21.16
CA LEU A 14 13.30 -26.19 -21.98
C LEU A 14 11.84 -26.37 -21.60
N ILE A 15 11.42 -27.61 -21.31
CA ILE A 15 10.04 -27.88 -20.86
C ILE A 15 9.77 -27.22 -19.50
N VAL A 16 10.72 -27.28 -18.57
CA VAL A 16 10.58 -26.62 -17.26
C VAL A 16 10.44 -25.11 -17.40
N ILE A 17 11.26 -24.48 -18.24
CA ILE A 17 11.18 -23.03 -18.49
C ILE A 17 9.83 -22.66 -19.13
N ALA A 18 9.32 -23.47 -20.07
CA ALA A 18 8.03 -23.23 -20.68
C ALA A 18 6.88 -23.26 -19.66
N ILE A 19 6.87 -24.24 -18.75
CA ILE A 19 5.86 -24.36 -17.70
C ILE A 19 5.96 -23.18 -16.72
N ILE A 20 7.17 -22.82 -16.29
CA ILE A 20 7.40 -21.66 -15.41
C ILE A 20 6.91 -20.37 -16.08
N GLY A 21 7.14 -20.20 -17.38
CA GLY A 21 6.68 -19.05 -18.15
C GLY A 21 5.15 -18.89 -18.12
N ILE A 22 4.41 -19.98 -18.31
CA ILE A 22 2.94 -19.98 -18.26
C ILE A 22 2.45 -19.64 -16.85
N LEU A 23 3.03 -20.26 -15.83
CA LEU A 23 2.65 -19.99 -14.43
C LEU A 23 2.96 -18.54 -14.03
N ALA A 24 4.11 -18.00 -14.43
CA ALA A 24 4.52 -16.64 -14.12
C ALA A 24 3.58 -15.59 -14.71
N ALA A 25 3.03 -15.83 -15.91
CA ALA A 25 2.09 -14.91 -16.55
C ALA A 25 0.81 -14.66 -15.72
N VAL A 26 0.36 -15.65 -14.94
CA VAL A 26 -0.82 -15.53 -14.06
C VAL A 26 -0.41 -15.18 -12.63
N ALA A 27 0.68 -15.76 -12.13
CA ALA A 27 1.10 -15.59 -10.75
C ALA A 27 1.66 -14.19 -10.46
N LEU A 28 2.39 -13.57 -11.40
CA LEU A 28 3.02 -12.27 -11.17
C LEU A 28 1.99 -11.14 -11.00
N PRO A 29 0.97 -10.98 -11.88
CA PRO A 29 -0.07 -9.96 -11.67
C PRO A 29 -0.84 -10.18 -10.36
N ALA A 30 -1.26 -11.42 -10.07
CA ALA A 30 -1.98 -11.72 -8.84
C ALA A 30 -1.16 -11.44 -7.57
N TYR A 31 0.16 -11.67 -7.62
CA TYR A 31 1.05 -11.31 -6.51
C TYR A 31 1.19 -9.79 -6.35
N GLN A 32 1.29 -9.04 -7.46
CA GLN A 32 1.33 -7.58 -7.43
C GLN A 32 0.05 -6.99 -6.82
N ASP A 33 -1.12 -7.51 -7.17
CA ASP A 33 -2.40 -7.11 -6.57
C ASP A 33 -2.42 -7.35 -5.05
N TYR A 34 -1.91 -8.51 -4.61
CA TYR A 34 -1.85 -8.87 -3.20
C TYR A 34 -0.93 -7.93 -2.40
N VAL A 35 0.26 -7.63 -2.93
CA VAL A 35 1.20 -6.69 -2.31
C VAL A 35 0.58 -5.30 -2.25
N THR A 36 0.01 -4.83 -3.36
CA THR A 36 -0.66 -3.52 -3.47
C THR A 36 -1.78 -3.39 -2.43
N LYS A 37 -2.66 -4.40 -2.33
CA LYS A 37 -3.73 -4.41 -1.35
C LYS A 37 -3.23 -4.36 0.10
N SER A 38 -2.13 -5.06 0.37
CA SER A 38 -1.48 -5.07 1.68
C SER A 38 -0.89 -3.70 2.02
N GLU A 39 -0.27 -3.03 1.05
CA GLU A 39 0.27 -1.68 1.20
C GLU A 39 -0.83 -0.64 1.39
N VAL A 40 -1.92 -0.70 0.63
CA VAL A 40 -3.07 0.22 0.82
C VAL A 40 -3.68 0.05 2.20
N ALA A 41 -3.85 -1.20 2.66
CA ALA A 41 -4.33 -1.48 4.00
C ALA A 41 -3.35 -1.00 5.09
N GLY A 42 -2.04 -1.17 4.87
CA GLY A 42 -0.99 -0.69 5.76
C GLY A 42 -0.97 0.84 5.87
N GLY A 43 -1.06 1.54 4.74
CA GLY A 43 -1.12 3.00 4.69
C GLY A 43 -2.35 3.53 5.44
N LEU A 44 -3.52 2.89 5.26
CA LEU A 44 -4.72 3.21 6.04
C LEU A 44 -4.52 2.99 7.55
N ALA A 45 -3.84 1.92 7.93
CA ALA A 45 -3.57 1.60 9.33
C ALA A 45 -2.65 2.65 9.97
N GLU A 46 -1.60 3.09 9.25
CA GLU A 46 -0.69 4.14 9.70
C GLU A 46 -1.44 5.45 9.98
N ILE A 47 -2.22 5.95 9.01
CA ILE A 47 -2.98 7.20 9.20
C ILE A 47 -4.14 7.04 10.20
N SER A 48 -4.68 5.83 10.35
CA SER A 48 -5.73 5.55 11.34
C SER A 48 -5.20 5.62 12.78
N GLY A 49 -3.93 5.27 13.00
CA GLY A 49 -3.28 5.39 14.31
C GLY A 49 -3.26 6.81 14.86
N ALA A 50 -3.25 7.82 13.98
CA ALA A 50 -3.24 9.22 14.38
C ALA A 50 -4.60 9.92 14.40
N LYS A 51 -5.70 9.20 14.17
CA LYS A 51 -7.06 9.77 14.30
C LYS A 51 -7.28 10.42 15.66
N ALA A 52 -6.84 9.76 16.73
CA ALA A 52 -7.02 10.24 18.10
C ALA A 52 -6.26 11.56 18.32
N ALA A 53 -4.97 11.60 17.97
CA ALA A 53 -4.15 12.81 18.08
C ALA A 53 -4.72 13.96 17.21
N TYR A 54 -5.15 13.65 15.99
CA TYR A 54 -5.80 14.61 15.10
C TYR A 54 -7.08 15.19 15.72
N THR A 55 -7.93 14.36 16.33
CA THR A 55 -9.18 14.82 16.96
C THR A 55 -8.96 15.68 18.18
N ILE A 56 -7.91 15.40 18.97
CA ILE A 56 -7.55 16.23 20.14
C ILE A 56 -7.22 17.64 19.68
N VAL A 57 -6.28 17.77 18.75
CA VAL A 57 -5.87 19.08 18.20
C VAL A 57 -7.05 19.79 17.53
N SER A 58 -7.86 19.06 16.76
CA SER A 58 -9.06 19.62 16.10
C SER A 58 -10.12 20.11 17.10
N SER A 59 -10.25 19.44 18.26
CA SER A 59 -11.19 19.84 19.32
C SER A 59 -10.73 21.09 20.08
N GLU A 60 -9.43 21.37 20.11
CA GLU A 60 -8.84 22.58 20.68
C GLU A 60 -9.00 23.81 19.74
N GLY A 61 -9.70 23.66 18.62
CA GLY A 61 -9.96 24.72 17.65
C GLY A 61 -8.80 24.98 16.67
N SER A 62 -7.77 24.12 16.67
CA SER A 62 -6.63 24.21 15.77
C SER A 62 -6.62 23.05 14.78
N ALA A 63 -6.18 23.27 13.55
CA ALA A 63 -5.97 22.19 12.59
C ALA A 63 -4.53 21.67 12.68
N PRO A 64 -4.30 20.35 12.72
CA PRO A 64 -2.95 19.82 12.56
C PRO A 64 -2.39 20.21 11.19
N THR A 65 -1.19 20.78 11.16
CA THR A 65 -0.53 21.24 9.92
C THR A 65 0.67 20.38 9.54
N ALA A 66 1.05 19.42 10.38
CA ALA A 66 2.22 18.58 10.15
C ALA A 66 2.02 17.16 10.68
N ALA A 67 2.58 16.17 9.99
CA ALA A 67 2.59 14.76 10.41
C ALA A 67 3.14 14.57 11.83
N ALA A 68 4.25 15.25 12.15
CA ALA A 68 4.87 15.19 13.47
C ALA A 68 3.96 15.69 14.61
N SER A 69 3.05 16.63 14.33
CA SER A 69 2.13 17.18 15.34
C SER A 69 1.08 16.16 15.83
N ILE A 70 0.85 15.11 15.03
CA ILE A 70 -0.10 14.02 15.32
C ILE A 70 0.61 12.68 15.53
N GLY A 71 1.92 12.70 15.76
CA GLY A 71 2.71 11.50 16.07
C GLY A 71 3.03 10.62 14.86
N LEU A 72 2.86 11.11 13.63
CA LEU A 72 3.32 10.42 12.43
C LEU A 72 4.79 10.70 12.14
N ALA A 73 5.48 9.69 11.63
CA ALA A 73 6.77 9.88 10.98
C ALA A 73 6.62 10.76 9.73
N THR A 74 7.70 11.37 9.26
CA THR A 74 7.69 12.15 8.01
C THR A 74 7.50 11.28 6.77
N SER A 75 7.96 10.02 6.84
CA SER A 75 7.86 9.01 5.80
C SER A 75 8.04 7.61 6.40
N THR A 76 7.45 6.61 5.76
CA THR A 76 7.62 5.19 6.06
C THR A 76 7.94 4.43 4.77
N SER A 77 8.11 3.10 4.84
CA SER A 77 8.26 2.27 3.65
C SER A 77 6.99 2.20 2.80
N ILE A 78 5.83 2.52 3.38
CA ILE A 78 4.53 2.47 2.70
C ILE A 78 4.13 3.87 2.23
N CYS A 79 4.29 4.88 3.08
CA CYS A 79 3.92 6.27 2.79
C CYS A 79 5.18 7.12 2.59
N SER A 80 5.39 7.64 1.37
CA SER A 80 6.54 8.52 1.07
C SER A 80 6.45 9.86 1.78
N SER A 81 5.22 10.32 2.01
CA SER A 81 4.92 11.55 2.72
C SER A 81 3.49 11.51 3.27
N PHE A 82 3.23 12.40 4.22
CA PHE A 82 1.89 12.63 4.75
C PHE A 82 1.48 14.09 4.60
N ASP A 83 0.33 14.32 3.98
CA ASP A 83 -0.29 15.65 3.95
C ASP A 83 -1.32 15.74 5.08
N VAL A 84 -1.03 16.58 6.06
CA VAL A 84 -1.89 16.79 7.22
C VAL A 84 -2.37 18.23 7.20
N ASN A 85 -3.69 18.41 7.19
CA ASN A 85 -4.33 19.73 7.20
C ASN A 85 -5.70 19.64 7.88
N ALA A 86 -6.44 20.74 7.90
CA ALA A 86 -7.77 20.81 8.50
C ALA A 86 -8.80 19.85 7.88
N SER A 87 -8.59 19.42 6.63
CA SER A 87 -9.47 18.52 5.90
C SER A 87 -9.15 17.05 6.16
N GLY A 88 -8.07 16.72 6.89
CA GLY A 88 -7.73 15.35 7.26
C GLY A 88 -6.26 14.98 7.10
N ILE A 89 -6.04 13.66 7.02
CA ILE A 89 -4.71 13.04 6.94
C ILE A 89 -4.62 12.27 5.63
N LYS A 90 -3.62 12.55 4.78
CA LYS A 90 -3.35 11.78 3.57
C LYS A 90 -2.00 11.09 3.68
N CYS A 91 -1.94 9.84 3.25
CA CYS A 91 -0.71 9.10 2.99
C CYS A 91 -0.53 9.02 1.47
N ASN A 92 0.59 9.58 0.99
CA ASN A 92 1.02 9.40 -0.39
C ASN A 92 1.88 8.14 -0.45
N PHE A 93 1.54 7.18 -1.30
CA PHE A 93 2.27 5.91 -1.33
C PHE A 93 3.73 6.12 -1.79
N ALA A 94 4.65 5.33 -1.22
CA ALA A 94 6.07 5.32 -1.60
C ALA A 94 6.37 4.37 -2.76
N ASN A 95 5.50 3.38 -3.00
CA ASN A 95 5.76 2.31 -3.95
C ASN A 95 5.57 2.80 -5.40
N ALA A 96 6.50 2.41 -6.27
CA ALA A 96 6.48 2.67 -7.70
C ALA A 96 5.68 1.64 -8.52
N ASN A 97 4.95 0.70 -7.87
CA ASN A 97 4.00 -0.14 -8.60
C ASN A 97 3.04 0.76 -9.38
N THR A 98 2.72 0.38 -10.62
CA THR A 98 1.89 1.17 -11.53
C THR A 98 0.54 1.54 -10.93
N ASP A 99 0.03 0.72 -9.99
CA ASP A 99 -1.25 0.93 -9.33
C ASP A 99 -1.20 1.92 -8.16
N LEU A 100 -0.01 2.17 -7.58
CA LEU A 100 0.18 3.03 -6.42
C LEU A 100 1.05 4.27 -6.68
N ASN A 101 1.79 4.29 -7.78
CA ASN A 101 2.70 5.37 -8.09
C ASN A 101 1.94 6.70 -8.25
N GLY A 102 2.24 7.66 -7.37
CA GLY A 102 1.55 8.96 -7.31
C GLY A 102 0.12 8.90 -6.76
N LYS A 103 -0.31 7.76 -6.22
CA LYS A 103 -1.62 7.57 -5.61
C LYS A 103 -1.59 7.80 -4.10
N PHE A 104 -2.76 8.01 -3.52
CA PHE A 104 -2.90 8.24 -2.08
C PHE A 104 -4.08 7.49 -1.46
N ILE A 105 -4.00 7.35 -0.15
CA ILE A 105 -5.12 7.01 0.74
C ILE A 105 -5.25 8.09 1.81
N ALA A 106 -6.47 8.51 2.09
CA ALA A 106 -6.75 9.66 2.93
C ALA A 106 -7.89 9.36 3.90
N LEU A 107 -7.81 9.97 5.07
CA LEU A 107 -8.87 10.09 6.04
C LEU A 107 -9.30 11.54 6.07
N SER A 108 -10.38 11.85 5.37
CA SER A 108 -10.99 13.17 5.36
C SER A 108 -11.73 13.38 6.68
N TYR A 109 -11.50 14.51 7.35
CA TYR A 109 -12.18 14.86 8.59
C TYR A 109 -13.18 15.99 8.35
N ALA A 110 -14.45 15.72 8.66
CA ALA A 110 -15.50 16.72 8.62
C ALA A 110 -16.48 16.50 9.77
N SER A 111 -16.80 17.57 10.50
CA SER A 111 -17.83 17.57 11.56
C SER A 111 -17.71 16.41 12.56
N GLY A 112 -16.49 16.09 13.02
CA GLY A 112 -16.27 15.04 14.03
C GLY A 112 -16.12 13.62 13.47
N THR A 113 -16.29 13.41 12.16
CA THR A 113 -16.25 12.09 11.53
C THR A 113 -15.10 11.98 10.54
N PHE A 114 -14.45 10.81 10.51
CA PHE A 114 -13.48 10.47 9.48
C PHE A 114 -14.14 9.64 8.37
N THR A 115 -13.98 10.08 7.13
CA THR A 115 -14.35 9.34 5.93
C THR A 115 -13.08 8.95 5.18
N CYS A 116 -12.98 7.69 4.75
CA CYS A 116 -11.83 7.28 3.96
C CYS A 116 -12.03 7.62 2.48
N ASN A 117 -11.00 8.16 1.84
CA ASN A 117 -10.95 8.48 0.43
C ASN A 117 -9.63 7.96 -0.16
N THR A 118 -9.62 7.56 -1.42
CA THR A 118 -8.41 7.07 -2.10
C THR A 118 -8.45 7.40 -3.58
N ASP A 119 -7.28 7.53 -4.19
CA ASP A 119 -7.10 7.72 -5.64
C ASP A 119 -6.71 6.41 -6.37
N VAL A 120 -6.69 5.30 -5.63
CA VAL A 120 -6.51 3.96 -6.20
C VAL A 120 -7.81 3.59 -6.94
N ALA A 121 -7.71 3.49 -8.27
CA ALA A 121 -8.89 3.30 -9.12
C ALA A 121 -9.53 1.92 -8.99
N ASP A 122 -8.72 0.89 -8.69
CA ASP A 122 -9.23 -0.47 -8.54
C ASP A 122 -9.79 -0.70 -7.14
N ASN A 123 -11.12 -0.85 -7.09
CA ASN A 123 -11.87 -1.07 -5.87
C ASN A 123 -11.66 -2.46 -5.24
N ALA A 124 -11.00 -3.39 -5.94
CA ALA A 124 -10.61 -4.70 -5.40
C ALA A 124 -9.35 -4.62 -4.52
N LEU A 125 -8.51 -3.59 -4.77
CA LEU A 125 -7.25 -3.35 -4.09
C LEU A 125 -7.42 -2.51 -2.82
N VAL A 126 -8.54 -1.79 -2.69
CA VAL A 126 -8.79 -0.90 -1.54
C VAL A 126 -9.52 -1.62 -0.40
N PRO A 127 -9.25 -1.26 0.87
CA PRO A 127 -10.02 -1.73 2.01
C PRO A 127 -11.50 -1.35 1.91
N LYS A 128 -12.40 -2.21 2.42
CA LYS A 128 -13.87 -1.95 2.42
C LYS A 128 -14.25 -0.63 3.09
N ALA A 129 -13.44 -0.14 4.02
CA ALA A 129 -13.66 1.13 4.70
C ALA A 129 -13.49 2.37 3.78
N CYS A 130 -12.86 2.20 2.62
CA CYS A 130 -12.50 3.23 1.65
C CYS A 130 -13.18 3.03 0.29
N ARG A 131 -14.16 2.10 0.24
CA ARG A 131 -14.94 1.74 -0.93
C ARG A 131 -16.30 2.41 -0.91
#